data_AF-A0A2W1Z7Y2-F1
#
_entry.id   AF-A0A2W1Z7Y2-F1
#
_cell.length_a   1.000
_cell.length_b   1.000
_cell.length_c   1.000
_cell.angle_alpha   90.00
_cell.angle_beta   90.00
_cell.angle_gamma   90.00
#
_symmetry.space_group_name_H-M   'P 1'
#
loop_
_entity.id
_entity.type
_entity.pdbx_description
1 polymer ?
#
loop_
_entity_poly.entity_id
_entity_poly.type
_entity_poly.pdbx_seq_one_letter_code
_entity_poly.pdbx_strand_id
1 'polypeptide(L)'
;MSGPADEGQPLGPAPGFPVAPPVGSPAHPPVAPVGRTWTFADSVDLEARAYGWMIGVVLPVLSLLPTLVGLAVMVSSRDVGLSDATATLPWVLLVPLLSAVPTFVAAFLVLPVTWLVGRRLRRVRSDRAHVAWTALTAGVLATVSTMVVALAMTSGTGDPFAFAWSSLPMGLAAGVAGALARRGQLRTARRRSDAGAGEEPGRRA
;
A
#
# COMPACT_ATOMS: atom_id res chain seq x y z
N MET A 1 14.90 -27.84 68.19
CA MET A 1 14.81 -27.90 66.73
C MET A 1 13.55 -27.15 66.35
N SER A 2 13.73 -25.88 65.98
CA SER A 2 12.68 -24.88 65.85
C SER A 2 12.33 -24.70 64.37
N GLY A 3 11.04 -24.80 64.03
CA GLY A 3 10.54 -24.62 62.67
C GLY A 3 10.33 -23.14 62.33
N PRO A 4 10.50 -22.73 61.05
CA PRO A 4 10.18 -21.39 60.60
C PRO A 4 8.65 -21.18 60.56
N ALA A 5 8.24 -20.01 61.06
CA ALA A 5 6.87 -19.56 61.17
C ALA A 5 6.27 -19.26 59.79
N ASP A 6 5.01 -19.66 59.64
CA ASP A 6 4.14 -19.45 58.49
C ASP A 6 3.58 -18.02 58.55
N GLU A 7 4.18 -17.10 57.80
CA GLU A 7 3.73 -15.71 57.68
C GLU A 7 2.52 -15.61 56.72
N GLY A 8 1.33 -15.54 57.31
CA GLY A 8 0.27 -14.59 56.95
C GLY A 8 -0.02 -14.40 55.47
N GLN A 9 -0.79 -15.32 54.89
CA GLN A 9 -1.45 -15.12 53.60
C GLN A 9 -2.52 -14.01 53.73
N PRO A 10 -2.43 -12.89 52.99
CA PRO A 10 -3.45 -11.84 53.06
C PRO A 10 -4.77 -12.37 52.48
N LEU A 11 -5.82 -12.26 53.30
CA LEU A 11 -7.21 -12.57 52.94
C LEU A 11 -7.57 -11.82 51.66
N GLY A 12 -7.86 -12.57 50.59
CA GLY A 12 -8.27 -12.02 49.31
C GLY A 12 -9.54 -11.17 49.45
N PRO A 13 -9.71 -10.16 48.57
CA PRO A 13 -10.88 -9.29 48.61
C PRO A 13 -12.16 -10.12 48.46
N ALA A 14 -13.10 -9.89 49.37
CA ALA A 14 -14.42 -10.52 49.35
C ALA A 14 -15.09 -10.32 47.99
N PRO A 15 -15.88 -11.30 47.50
CA PRO A 15 -16.64 -11.18 46.25
C PRO A 15 -17.64 -10.02 46.37
N GLY A 16 -17.22 -8.85 45.90
CA GLY A 16 -17.98 -7.62 45.92
C GLY A 16 -19.12 -7.67 44.92
N PHE A 17 -20.31 -7.35 45.39
CA PHE A 17 -21.49 -7.07 44.58
C PHE A 17 -21.14 -6.09 43.45
N PRO A 18 -21.76 -6.23 42.26
CA PRO A 18 -21.56 -5.31 41.14
C PRO A 18 -21.99 -3.90 41.57
N VAL A 19 -21.02 -3.05 41.86
CA VAL A 19 -21.24 -1.63 42.11
C VAL A 19 -21.73 -1.02 40.81
N ALA A 20 -22.96 -0.53 40.80
CA ALA A 20 -23.52 0.19 39.68
C ALA A 20 -22.60 1.38 39.34
N PRO A 21 -22.24 1.59 38.07
CA PRO A 21 -21.36 2.69 37.69
C PRO A 21 -22.01 4.02 38.10
N PRO A 22 -21.23 4.99 38.59
CA PRO A 22 -21.76 6.28 39.01
C PRO A 22 -22.49 6.97 37.86
N VAL A 23 -23.73 7.39 38.14
CA VAL A 23 -24.57 8.18 37.24
C VAL A 23 -23.84 9.50 36.98
N GLY A 24 -23.26 9.65 35.79
CA GLY A 24 -22.50 10.85 35.41
C GLY A 24 -21.13 10.58 34.81
N SER A 25 -20.65 9.33 34.75
CA SER A 25 -19.51 9.01 33.86
C SER A 25 -19.94 9.33 32.42
N PRO A 26 -19.36 10.35 31.75
CA PRO A 26 -19.70 10.60 30.37
C PRO A 26 -19.30 9.37 29.60
N ALA A 27 -20.26 8.87 28.83
CA ALA A 27 -20.12 7.71 27.97
C ALA A 27 -18.69 7.70 27.40
N HIS A 28 -17.90 6.69 27.80
CA HIS A 28 -16.63 6.46 27.13
C HIS A 28 -16.92 6.55 25.64
N PRO A 29 -16.24 7.44 24.87
CA PRO A 29 -16.43 7.48 23.44
C PRO A 29 -16.26 6.05 22.96
N PRO A 30 -17.21 5.52 22.18
CA PRO A 30 -17.27 4.10 21.87
C PRO A 30 -15.89 3.68 21.39
N VAL A 31 -15.22 2.84 22.18
CA VAL A 31 -13.94 2.23 21.80
C VAL A 31 -14.21 1.62 20.45
N ALA A 32 -13.69 2.24 19.39
CA ALA A 32 -14.04 1.87 18.03
C ALA A 32 -13.80 0.37 17.91
N PRO A 33 -14.84 -0.43 17.62
CA PRO A 33 -14.78 -1.87 17.80
C PRO A 33 -13.56 -2.41 17.06
N VAL A 34 -12.79 -3.26 17.74
CA VAL A 34 -11.68 -4.03 17.18
C VAL A 34 -12.27 -4.96 16.12
N GLY A 35 -12.44 -4.41 14.91
CA GLY A 35 -13.28 -4.99 13.88
C GLY A 35 -13.78 -3.96 12.87
N ARG A 36 -13.00 -2.91 12.58
CA ARG A 36 -13.35 -1.93 11.54
C ARG A 36 -13.59 -2.69 10.23
N THR A 37 -14.85 -2.70 9.80
CA THR A 37 -15.27 -3.40 8.59
C THR A 37 -14.59 -2.73 7.41
N TRP A 38 -13.77 -3.46 6.65
CA TRP A 38 -13.16 -2.96 5.42
C TRP A 38 -14.24 -2.49 4.45
N THR A 39 -14.43 -1.19 4.34
CA THR A 39 -15.48 -0.60 3.50
C THR A 39 -14.99 -0.52 2.06
N PHE A 40 -15.92 -0.34 1.12
CA PHE A 40 -15.56 -0.02 -0.26
C PHE A 40 -14.76 1.28 -0.35
N ALA A 41 -15.07 2.26 0.51
CA ALA A 41 -14.32 3.51 0.59
C ALA A 41 -12.85 3.29 0.97
N ASP A 42 -12.54 2.33 1.85
CA ASP A 42 -11.15 1.98 2.20
C ASP A 42 -10.38 1.40 1.00
N SER A 43 -11.05 0.63 0.13
CA SER A 43 -10.47 0.17 -1.13
C SER A 43 -10.18 1.34 -2.07
N VAL A 44 -11.15 2.24 -2.26
CA VAL A 44 -11.00 3.41 -3.14
C VAL A 44 -9.88 4.34 -2.67
N ASP A 45 -9.77 4.61 -1.37
CA ASP A 45 -8.70 5.45 -0.83
C ASP A 45 -7.31 4.81 -1.00
N LEU A 46 -7.22 3.49 -0.80
CA LEU A 46 -5.98 2.75 -1.04
C LEU A 46 -5.59 2.78 -2.53
N GLU A 47 -6.55 2.56 -3.42
CA GLU A 47 -6.34 2.55 -4.86
C GLU A 47 -5.98 3.94 -5.40
N ALA A 48 -6.69 4.99 -4.97
CA ALA A 48 -6.39 6.38 -5.32
C ALA A 48 -4.99 6.79 -4.84
N ARG A 49 -4.59 6.37 -3.64
CA ARG A 49 -3.24 6.62 -3.12
C ARG A 49 -2.17 5.84 -3.90
N ALA A 50 -2.44 4.59 -4.24
CA ALA A 50 -1.53 3.78 -5.06
C ALA A 50 -1.37 4.37 -6.46
N TYR A 51 -2.47 4.78 -7.08
CA TYR A 51 -2.49 5.48 -8.36
C TYR A 51 -1.73 6.81 -8.30
N GLY A 52 -1.94 7.58 -7.23
CA GLY A 52 -1.19 8.81 -6.97
C GLY A 52 0.33 8.59 -6.85
N TRP A 53 0.76 7.53 -6.17
CA TRP A 53 2.18 7.14 -6.14
C TRP A 53 2.70 6.70 -7.49
N MET A 54 1.87 5.98 -8.25
CA MET A 54 2.25 5.53 -9.57
C MET A 54 2.47 6.70 -10.53
N ILE A 55 1.54 7.66 -10.59
CA ILE A 55 1.69 8.85 -11.44
C ILE A 55 2.77 9.78 -10.91
N GLY A 56 2.78 10.05 -9.62
CA GLY A 56 3.66 11.08 -9.04
C GLY A 56 5.13 10.66 -8.98
N VAL A 57 5.41 9.37 -8.91
CA VAL A 57 6.78 8.87 -8.66
C VAL A 57 7.19 7.78 -9.62
N VAL A 58 6.39 6.71 -9.76
CA VAL A 58 6.82 5.53 -10.52
C VAL A 58 6.92 5.85 -12.01
N LEU A 59 5.90 6.47 -12.60
CA LEU A 59 5.88 6.83 -14.02
C LEU A 59 7.01 7.79 -14.40
N PRO A 60 7.25 8.90 -13.67
CA PRO A 60 8.38 9.79 -13.92
C PRO A 60 9.73 9.08 -13.81
N VAL A 61 9.92 8.22 -12.80
CA VAL A 61 11.18 7.49 -12.63
C VAL A 61 11.38 6.49 -13.77
N LEU A 62 10.34 5.75 -14.14
CA LEU A 62 10.40 4.77 -15.23
C LEU A 62 10.51 5.40 -16.61
N SER A 63 10.10 6.65 -16.81
CA SER A 63 10.34 7.36 -18.06
C SER A 63 11.71 8.01 -18.10
N LEU A 64 12.09 8.73 -17.04
CA LEU A 64 13.36 9.45 -16.98
C LEU A 64 14.55 8.50 -16.99
N LEU A 65 14.51 7.41 -16.22
CA LEU A 65 15.69 6.58 -16.01
C LEU A 65 16.17 5.86 -17.30
N PRO A 66 15.30 5.18 -18.09
CA PRO A 66 15.69 4.63 -19.38
C PRO A 66 16.09 5.70 -20.40
N THR A 67 15.43 6.87 -20.40
CA THR A 67 15.84 7.96 -21.30
C THR A 67 17.21 8.51 -20.94
N LEU A 68 17.51 8.72 -19.65
CA LEU A 68 18.82 9.17 -19.20
C LEU A 68 19.90 8.14 -19.50
N VAL A 69 19.62 6.85 -19.30
CA VAL A 69 20.55 5.76 -19.64
C VAL A 69 20.77 5.70 -21.15
N GLY A 70 19.70 5.73 -21.96
CA GLY A 70 19.81 5.74 -23.42
C GLY A 70 20.57 6.95 -23.95
N LEU A 71 20.31 8.13 -23.39
CA LEU A 71 21.03 9.36 -23.72
C LEU A 71 22.52 9.25 -23.34
N ALA A 72 22.85 8.73 -22.16
CA ALA A 72 24.23 8.55 -21.72
C ALA A 72 25.00 7.60 -22.65
N VAL A 73 24.36 6.51 -23.10
CA VAL A 73 24.94 5.56 -24.07
C VAL A 73 25.19 6.25 -25.41
N MET A 74 24.21 6.98 -25.94
CA MET A 74 24.30 7.68 -27.22
C MET A 74 25.32 8.82 -27.24
N VAL A 75 25.43 9.57 -26.15
CA VAL A 75 26.46 10.61 -25.99
C VAL A 75 27.85 9.97 -25.93
N SER A 76 27.97 8.81 -25.27
CA SER A 76 29.24 8.07 -25.19
C SER A 76 29.68 7.52 -26.54
N SER A 77 28.74 7.17 -27.44
CA SER A 77 29.04 6.68 -28.79
C SER A 77 29.31 7.80 -29.81
N ARG A 78 29.08 9.07 -29.45
CA ARG A 78 29.16 10.27 -30.32
C ARG A 78 28.17 10.28 -31.49
N ASP A 79 27.12 9.46 -31.43
CA ASP A 79 26.15 9.34 -32.52
C ASP A 79 25.04 10.41 -32.48
N VAL A 80 24.90 11.14 -31.37
CA VAL A 80 23.72 11.99 -31.11
C VAL A 80 24.11 13.37 -30.58
N GLY A 81 23.54 14.42 -31.18
CA GLY A 81 23.74 15.81 -30.77
C GLY A 81 22.82 16.25 -29.63
N LEU A 82 23.17 17.35 -28.96
CA LEU A 82 22.33 17.98 -27.92
C LEU A 82 20.93 18.36 -28.45
N SER A 83 20.81 18.73 -29.72
CA SER A 83 19.54 19.03 -30.37
C SER A 83 18.59 17.83 -30.36
N ASP A 84 19.10 16.64 -30.70
CA ASP A 84 18.31 15.42 -30.79
C ASP A 84 17.85 14.98 -29.39
N ALA A 85 18.72 15.14 -28.39
CA ALA A 85 18.38 14.91 -26.99
C ALA A 85 17.21 15.79 -26.55
N THR A 86 17.26 17.09 -26.85
CA THR A 86 16.17 18.02 -26.48
C THR A 86 14.87 17.75 -27.23
N ALA A 87 14.92 17.21 -28.44
CA ALA A 87 13.73 16.83 -29.20
C ALA A 87 12.98 15.64 -28.57
N THR A 88 13.65 14.81 -27.76
CA THR A 88 13.02 13.69 -27.05
C THR A 88 12.32 14.07 -25.74
N LEU A 89 12.68 15.20 -25.12
CA LEU A 89 12.08 15.67 -23.86
C LEU A 89 10.53 15.69 -23.85
N PRO A 90 9.84 16.25 -24.87
CA PRO A 90 8.37 16.24 -24.88
C PRO A 90 7.82 14.81 -24.92
N TRP A 91 8.48 13.87 -25.59
CA TRP A 91 8.08 12.46 -25.60
C TRP A 91 8.22 11.80 -24.24
N VAL A 92 9.26 12.14 -23.46
CA VAL A 92 9.47 11.63 -22.09
C VAL A 92 8.32 12.02 -21.15
N LEU A 93 7.67 13.16 -21.39
CA LEU A 93 6.51 13.62 -20.62
C LEU A 93 5.20 13.08 -21.19
N LEU A 94 5.08 13.04 -22.52
CA LEU A 94 3.87 12.61 -23.21
C LEU A 94 3.60 11.11 -23.03
N VAL A 95 4.62 10.26 -23.13
CA VAL A 95 4.46 8.80 -23.02
C VAL A 95 3.89 8.38 -21.66
N PRO A 96 4.40 8.87 -20.52
CA PRO A 96 3.79 8.61 -19.21
C PRO A 96 2.37 9.12 -19.08
N LEU A 97 2.10 10.31 -19.63
CA LEU A 97 0.77 10.91 -19.57
C LEU A 97 -0.25 10.07 -20.35
N LEU A 98 0.11 9.63 -21.55
CA LEU A 98 -0.71 8.71 -22.36
C LEU A 98 -0.85 7.34 -21.67
N SER A 99 0.21 6.83 -21.03
CA SER A 99 0.19 5.56 -20.29
C SER A 99 -0.66 5.62 -19.00
N ALA A 100 -0.91 6.81 -18.45
CA ALA A 100 -1.75 6.97 -17.28
C ALA A 100 -3.22 6.60 -17.54
N VAL A 101 -3.70 6.74 -18.78
CA VAL A 101 -5.08 6.42 -19.18
C VAL A 101 -5.37 4.91 -19.10
N PRO A 102 -4.64 4.01 -19.79
CA PRO A 102 -4.87 2.57 -19.66
C PRO A 102 -4.61 2.08 -18.24
N THR A 103 -3.68 2.72 -17.52
CA THR A 103 -3.44 2.43 -16.10
C THR A 103 -4.66 2.76 -15.24
N PHE A 104 -5.29 3.90 -15.48
CA PHE A 104 -6.53 4.29 -14.80
C PHE A 104 -7.61 3.23 -15.03
N VAL A 105 -7.82 2.82 -16.28
CA VAL A 105 -8.78 1.76 -16.63
C VAL A 105 -8.44 0.46 -15.91
N ALA A 106 -7.17 0.05 -15.89
CA ALA A 106 -6.72 -1.14 -15.17
C ALA A 106 -7.01 -1.06 -13.67
N ALA A 107 -6.87 0.11 -13.04
CA ALA A 107 -7.23 0.31 -11.64
C ALA A 107 -8.74 0.09 -11.40
N PHE A 108 -9.61 0.59 -12.28
CA PHE A 108 -11.05 0.31 -12.19
C PHE A 108 -11.36 -1.19 -12.33
N LEU A 109 -10.66 -1.89 -13.21
CA LEU A 109 -10.85 -3.33 -13.39
C LEU A 109 -10.36 -4.14 -12.18
N VAL A 110 -9.43 -3.60 -11.39
CA VAL A 110 -8.87 -4.27 -10.21
C VAL A 110 -9.58 -3.97 -8.91
N LEU A 111 -10.25 -2.83 -8.82
CA LEU A 111 -11.14 -2.48 -7.70
C LEU A 111 -11.98 -3.65 -7.14
N PRO A 112 -12.67 -4.48 -7.95
CA PRO A 112 -13.40 -5.64 -7.43
C PRO A 112 -12.48 -6.72 -6.84
N VAL A 113 -11.31 -6.94 -7.43
CA VAL A 113 -10.31 -7.91 -6.96
C VAL A 113 -9.69 -7.43 -5.64
N THR A 114 -9.27 -6.17 -5.55
CA THR A 114 -8.72 -5.57 -4.31
C THR A 114 -9.74 -5.58 -3.19
N TRP A 115 -11.02 -5.32 -3.49
CA TRP A 115 -12.10 -5.45 -2.52
C TRP A 115 -12.29 -6.90 -2.02
N LEU A 116 -12.34 -7.88 -2.92
CA LEU A 116 -12.50 -9.29 -2.56
C LEU A 116 -11.33 -9.80 -1.70
N VAL A 117 -10.13 -9.41 -2.08
CA VAL A 117 -8.88 -9.63 -1.35
C VAL A 117 -8.95 -9.03 0.05
N GLY A 118 -9.32 -7.75 0.16
CA GLY A 118 -9.44 -7.05 1.43
C GLY A 118 -10.43 -7.76 2.35
N ARG A 119 -11.54 -8.26 1.79
CA ARG A 119 -12.53 -9.06 2.51
C ARG A 119 -11.97 -10.39 3.03
N ARG A 120 -11.13 -11.08 2.27
CA ARG A 120 -10.49 -12.35 2.68
C ARG A 120 -9.41 -12.14 3.74
N LEU A 121 -8.58 -11.10 3.57
CA LEU A 121 -7.51 -10.75 4.49
C LEU A 121 -8.00 -10.27 5.87
N ARG A 122 -9.30 -9.96 6.03
CA ARG A 122 -9.90 -9.67 7.35
C ARG A 122 -9.64 -10.76 8.39
N ARG A 123 -9.45 -12.01 7.97
CA ARG A 123 -9.18 -13.13 8.89
C ARG A 123 -7.72 -13.21 9.33
N VAL A 124 -6.82 -12.46 8.67
CA VAL A 124 -5.37 -12.54 8.89
C VAL A 124 -4.92 -11.34 9.72
N ARG A 125 -4.45 -11.60 10.95
CA ARG A 125 -3.92 -10.56 11.87
C ARG A 125 -2.51 -10.08 11.53
N SER A 126 -1.85 -10.66 10.52
CA SER A 126 -0.46 -10.35 10.19
C SER A 126 -0.34 -9.18 9.21
N ASP A 127 0.19 -8.05 9.67
CA ASP A 127 0.51 -6.88 8.83
C ASP A 127 1.40 -7.22 7.63
N ARG A 128 2.32 -8.18 7.80
CA ARG A 128 3.20 -8.63 6.72
C ARG A 128 2.43 -9.32 5.60
N ALA A 129 1.40 -10.10 5.94
CA ALA A 129 0.54 -10.74 4.95
C ALA A 129 -0.25 -9.69 4.14
N HIS A 130 -0.72 -8.63 4.80
CA HIS A 130 -1.38 -7.52 4.10
C HIS A 130 -0.44 -6.81 3.12
N VAL A 131 0.80 -6.53 3.53
CA VAL A 131 1.80 -5.86 2.66
C VAL A 131 2.20 -6.78 1.50
N ALA A 132 2.55 -8.04 1.77
CA ALA A 132 2.95 -9.00 0.76
C ALA A 132 1.84 -9.23 -0.27
N TRP A 133 0.60 -9.35 0.19
CA TRP A 133 -0.53 -9.55 -0.71
C TRP A 133 -0.82 -8.32 -1.56
N THR A 134 -0.76 -7.11 -0.99
CA THR A 134 -0.92 -5.86 -1.76
C THR A 134 0.18 -5.72 -2.82
N ALA A 135 1.41 -6.06 -2.46
CA ALA A 135 2.55 -6.06 -3.39
C ALA A 135 2.35 -7.07 -4.52
N LEU A 136 1.91 -8.29 -4.19
CA LEU A 136 1.66 -9.34 -5.16
C LEU A 136 0.52 -8.95 -6.12
N THR A 137 -0.60 -8.44 -5.61
CA THR A 137 -1.71 -8.00 -6.46
C THR A 137 -1.32 -6.85 -7.37
N ALA A 138 -0.57 -5.87 -6.85
CA ALA A 138 -0.11 -4.73 -7.66
C ALA A 138 0.86 -5.20 -8.76
N GLY A 139 1.80 -6.09 -8.43
CA GLY A 139 2.76 -6.59 -9.39
C GLY A 139 2.13 -7.48 -10.46
N VAL A 140 1.29 -8.45 -10.07
CA VAL A 140 0.56 -9.31 -11.01
C VAL A 140 -0.30 -8.46 -11.94
N LEU A 141 -1.02 -7.48 -11.41
CA LEU A 141 -1.84 -6.61 -12.24
C LEU A 141 -1.01 -5.83 -13.26
N ALA A 142 0.09 -5.22 -12.82
CA ALA A 142 0.93 -4.43 -13.70
C ALA A 142 1.54 -5.31 -14.80
N THR A 143 2.00 -6.52 -14.47
CA THR A 143 2.49 -7.49 -15.47
C THR A 143 1.39 -7.86 -16.47
N VAL A 144 0.21 -8.25 -16.00
CA VAL A 144 -0.91 -8.66 -16.87
C VAL A 144 -1.37 -7.50 -17.76
N SER A 145 -1.50 -6.29 -17.19
CA SER A 145 -1.92 -5.11 -17.95
C SER A 145 -0.90 -4.75 -19.03
N THR A 146 0.40 -4.79 -18.70
CA THR A 146 1.49 -4.55 -19.66
C THR A 146 1.49 -5.60 -20.77
N MET A 147 1.29 -6.87 -20.41
CA MET A 147 1.21 -7.97 -21.39
C MET A 147 0.02 -7.79 -22.34
N VAL A 148 -1.16 -7.45 -21.82
CA VAL A 148 -2.37 -7.21 -22.64
C VAL A 148 -2.17 -6.03 -23.59
N VAL A 149 -1.60 -4.92 -23.11
CA VAL A 149 -1.29 -3.76 -23.96
C VAL A 149 -0.30 -4.12 -25.04
N ALA A 150 0.79 -4.83 -24.70
CA ALA A 150 1.79 -5.26 -25.67
C ALA A 150 1.20 -6.18 -26.74
N LEU A 151 0.32 -7.12 -26.36
CA LEU A 151 -0.36 -8.02 -27.28
C LEU A 151 -1.30 -7.26 -28.23
N ALA A 152 -2.02 -6.26 -27.69
CA ALA A 152 -2.90 -5.40 -28.48
C ALA A 152 -2.14 -4.55 -29.49
N MET A 153 -0.99 -3.97 -29.10
CA MET A 153 -0.18 -3.14 -29.99
C MET A 153 0.50 -3.95 -31.10
N THR A 154 0.80 -5.22 -30.84
CA THR A 154 1.44 -6.11 -31.82
C THR A 154 0.47 -6.90 -32.68
N SER A 155 -0.83 -6.56 -32.64
CA SER A 155 -1.88 -7.27 -33.40
C SER A 155 -1.89 -8.80 -33.15
N GLY A 156 -1.38 -9.24 -31.99
CA GLY A 156 -1.26 -10.65 -31.64
C GLY A 156 -0.16 -11.45 -32.35
N THR A 157 0.76 -10.83 -33.10
CA THR A 157 1.79 -11.55 -33.87
C THR A 157 3.13 -11.72 -33.14
N GLY A 158 3.31 -11.13 -31.96
CA GLY A 158 4.54 -11.27 -31.18
C GLY A 158 4.55 -12.48 -30.23
N ASP A 159 5.75 -12.97 -29.91
CA ASP A 159 5.95 -14.06 -28.94
C ASP A 159 5.48 -13.65 -27.53
N PRO A 160 4.45 -14.32 -26.96
CA PRO A 160 3.95 -14.04 -25.62
C PRO A 160 5.04 -14.10 -24.54
N PHE A 161 6.03 -14.98 -24.70
CA PHE A 161 7.10 -15.15 -23.71
C PHE A 161 8.05 -13.95 -23.68
N ALA A 162 8.34 -13.36 -24.83
CA ALA A 162 9.15 -12.14 -24.92
C ALA A 162 8.46 -10.97 -24.18
N PHE A 163 7.13 -10.84 -24.29
CA PHE A 163 6.37 -9.81 -23.58
C PHE A 163 6.24 -10.06 -22.07
N ALA A 164 6.14 -11.32 -21.65
CA ALA A 164 6.16 -11.67 -20.24
C ALA A 164 7.50 -11.25 -19.59
N TRP A 165 8.61 -11.44 -20.29
CA TRP A 165 9.93 -11.07 -19.78
C TRP A 165 10.16 -9.57 -19.73
N SER A 166 9.68 -8.82 -20.73
CA SER A 166 9.79 -7.36 -20.73
C SER A 166 8.85 -6.66 -19.75
N SER A 167 7.75 -7.31 -19.34
CA SER A 167 6.79 -6.75 -18.38
C SER A 167 7.14 -7.01 -16.91
N LEU A 168 8.07 -7.93 -16.62
CA LEU A 168 8.51 -8.24 -15.26
C LEU A 168 9.06 -7.04 -14.46
N PRO A 169 9.95 -6.19 -15.03
CA PRO A 169 10.45 -5.03 -14.30
C PRO A 169 9.32 -4.09 -13.86
N MET A 170 8.31 -3.91 -14.71
CA MET A 170 7.14 -3.09 -14.41
C MET A 170 6.29 -3.71 -13.30
N GLY A 171 6.06 -5.03 -13.36
CA GLY A 171 5.40 -5.79 -12.30
C GLY A 171 6.11 -5.66 -10.95
N LEU A 172 7.43 -5.80 -10.94
CA LEU A 172 8.21 -5.68 -9.72
C LEU A 172 8.15 -4.27 -9.14
N ALA A 173 8.30 -3.23 -9.99
CA ALA A 173 8.19 -1.84 -9.58
C ALA A 173 6.81 -1.53 -8.97
N ALA A 174 5.74 -1.98 -9.63
CA ALA A 174 4.38 -1.82 -9.13
C ALA A 174 4.16 -2.56 -7.80
N GLY A 175 4.73 -3.76 -7.64
CA GLY A 175 4.68 -4.51 -6.39
C GLY A 175 5.36 -3.79 -5.23
N VAL A 176 6.55 -3.23 -5.45
CA VAL A 176 7.25 -2.43 -4.45
C VAL A 176 6.46 -1.17 -4.08
N ALA A 177 5.87 -0.48 -5.07
CA ALA A 177 5.03 0.69 -4.83
C ALA A 177 3.80 0.34 -3.98
N GLY A 178 3.11 -0.76 -4.29
CA GLY A 178 1.98 -1.26 -3.49
C GLY A 178 2.39 -1.60 -2.05
N ALA A 179 3.55 -2.21 -1.86
CA ALA A 179 4.10 -2.51 -0.53
C ALA A 179 4.35 -1.24 0.30
N LEU A 180 4.97 -0.22 -0.31
CA LEU A 180 5.29 1.05 0.33
C LEU A 180 4.02 1.82 0.71
N ALA A 181 3.04 1.89 -0.20
CA ALA A 181 1.75 2.52 0.05
C ALA A 181 1.05 1.89 1.27
N ARG A 182 0.99 0.55 1.32
CA ARG A 182 0.38 -0.17 2.45
C ARG A 182 1.14 0.05 3.75
N ARG A 183 2.48 0.03 3.72
CA ARG A 183 3.32 0.28 4.90
C ARG A 183 3.12 1.70 5.44
N GLY A 184 2.94 2.69 4.57
CA GLY A 184 2.63 4.06 4.96
C GLY A 184 1.29 4.21 5.67
N GLN A 185 0.25 3.52 5.17
CA GLN A 185 -1.07 3.48 5.83
C GLN A 185 -0.99 2.90 7.24
N LEU A 186 -0.33 1.75 7.40
CA LEU A 186 -0.18 1.08 8.71
C LEU A 186 0.57 1.97 9.72
N ARG A 187 1.63 2.66 9.29
CA ARG A 187 2.35 3.62 10.15
C ARG A 187 1.47 4.79 10.59
N THR A 188 0.66 5.32 9.68
CA THR A 188 -0.24 6.45 9.98
C THR A 188 -1.34 6.03 10.96
N ALA A 189 -1.88 4.82 10.79
CA ALA A 189 -2.87 4.26 11.71
C ALA A 189 -2.32 4.11 13.13
N ARG A 190 -1.10 3.56 13.29
CA ARG A 190 -0.44 3.42 14.61
C ARG A 190 -0.22 4.77 15.29
N ARG A 191 0.30 5.76 14.56
CA ARG A 191 0.50 7.13 15.10
C ARG A 191 -0.78 7.76 15.63
N ARG A 192 -1.93 7.52 14.96
CA ARG A 192 -3.23 8.02 15.44
C ARG A 192 -3.70 7.30 16.70
N SER A 193 -3.45 5.99 16.81
CA SER A 193 -3.73 5.22 18.02
C SER A 193 -2.89 5.71 19.21
N ASP A 194 -1.60 5.97 18.99
CA ASP A 194 -0.69 6.43 20.04
C ASP A 194 -1.04 7.85 20.52
N ALA A 195 -1.42 8.75 19.59
CA ALA A 195 -1.84 10.11 19.92
C ALA A 195 -3.14 10.13 20.76
N GLY A 196 -4.12 9.29 20.43
CA GLY A 196 -5.37 9.18 21.19
C GLY A 196 -5.18 8.56 22.59
N ALA A 197 -4.13 7.77 22.82
CA ALA A 197 -3.81 7.21 24.14
C ALA A 197 -3.06 8.20 25.05
N GLY A 198 -2.39 9.20 24.48
CA GLY A 198 -1.62 10.20 25.22
C GLY A 198 -2.43 11.40 25.74
N GLU A 199 -3.69 11.54 25.32
CA GLU A 199 -4.60 12.64 25.72
C GLU A 199 -5.43 12.35 26.99
N GLU A 200 -5.18 11.25 27.70
CA GLU A 200 -5.76 10.95 29.02
C GLU A 200 -4.97 11.41 30.29
N PRO A 201 -4.11 12.47 30.32
CA PRO A 201 -3.37 12.83 31.53
C PRO A 201 -4.13 13.76 32.51
N GLY A 202 -5.38 14.14 32.22
CA GLY A 202 -6.06 15.24 32.93
C GLY A 202 -7.36 14.90 33.67
N ARG A 203 -7.67 13.62 33.92
CA ARG A 203 -8.95 13.22 34.55
C ARG A 203 -8.82 12.70 35.98
N ARG A 204 -7.80 13.18 36.70
CA ARG A 204 -7.65 13.00 38.15
C ARG A 204 -7.35 14.34 38.78
N ALA A 205 -8.40 15.12 39.02
CA ALA A 205 -8.46 16.12 40.08
C ALA A 205 -9.92 16.24 40.50
#